data_AF-A0A6G0VIK0-F1
#
_entry.id   AF-A0A6G0VIK0-F1
#
_cell.length_a   1.000
_cell.length_b   1.000
_cell.length_c   1.000
_cell.angle_alpha   90.00
_cell.angle_beta   90.00
_cell.angle_gamma   90.00
#
_symmetry.space_group_name_H-M   'P 1'
#
loop_
_entity.id
_entity.type
_entity.pdbx_description
1 polymer ?
#
loop_
_entity_poly.entity_id
_entity_poly.type
_entity_poly.pdbx_seq_one_letter_code
_entity_poly.pdbx_strand_id
1 'polypeptide(L)' 'MEDNTSSQKLQWIIGFFDNENKYSVIPDNWLTTTGIGSQTEYWCKWPTKHVTATMIIKRKQPHPSWNTFPVKIIEIF' A
#
# COMPACT_ATOMS: atom_id res chain seq x y z
N MET A 1 -32.33 4.67 2.64
CA MET A 1 -30.98 4.74 2.03
C MET A 1 -30.06 4.14 3.06
N GLU A 2 -29.73 2.86 2.90
CA GLU A 2 -28.88 2.14 3.85
C GLU A 2 -27.43 2.56 3.60
N ASP A 3 -26.83 3.23 4.59
CA ASP A 3 -25.40 3.55 4.61
C ASP A 3 -24.63 2.24 4.78
N ASN A 4 -24.11 1.72 3.68
CA ASN A 4 -23.32 0.51 3.65
C ASN A 4 -21.86 0.85 3.98
N THR A 5 -21.62 1.47 5.14
CA THR A 5 -20.26 1.65 5.66
C THR A 5 -19.79 0.30 6.18
N SER A 6 -19.37 -0.57 5.25
CA SER A 6 -18.43 -1.64 5.60
C SER A 6 -17.24 -0.97 6.25
N SER A 7 -17.15 -1.07 7.58
CA SER A 7 -15.99 -0.63 8.35
C SER A 7 -14.82 -1.50 7.91
N GLN A 8 -14.16 -1.11 6.82
CA GLN A 8 -12.98 -1.81 6.33
C GLN A 8 -11.94 -1.75 7.44
N LYS A 9 -11.77 -2.88 8.13
CA LYS A 9 -10.77 -3.07 9.18
C LYS A 9 -9.43 -2.59 8.62
N LEU A 10 -8.80 -1.66 9.34
CA LEU A 10 -7.48 -1.18 8.95
C LEU A 10 -6.52 -2.38 8.99
N GLN A 11 -5.99 -2.77 7.84
CA GLN A 11 -4.96 -3.80 7.76
C GLN A 11 -3.60 -3.14 7.76
N TRP A 12 -2.72 -3.60 8.63
CA TRP A 12 -1.33 -3.14 8.63
C TRP A 12 -0.51 -4.06 7.75
N ILE A 13 0.12 -3.52 6.72
CA ILE A 13 0.89 -4.31 5.76
C ILE A 13 2.35 -3.91 5.87
N ILE A 14 3.24 -4.89 6.09
CA ILE A 14 4.68 -4.69 6.07
C ILE A 14 5.19 -5.07 4.69
N GLY A 15 5.71 -4.08 3.96
CA GLY A 15 6.30 -4.28 2.65
C GLY A 15 7.82 -4.08 2.67
N PHE A 16 8.52 -4.86 1.86
CA PHE A 16 9.95 -4.72 1.61
C PHE A 16 10.19 -4.25 0.17
N PHE A 17 10.88 -3.13 0.03
CA PHE A 17 11.28 -2.54 -1.23
C PHE A 17 12.72 -2.96 -1.54
N ASP A 18 12.88 -3.96 -2.42
CA ASP A 18 14.19 -4.59 -2.71
C ASP A 18 15.22 -3.58 -3.23
N ASN A 19 14.80 -2.70 -4.15
CA ASN A 19 15.70 -1.75 -4.82
C ASN A 19 16.29 -0.75 -3.82
N GLU A 20 15.50 -0.34 -2.82
CA GLU A 20 15.89 0.59 -1.77
C GLU A 20 16.44 -0.10 -0.52
N ASN A 21 16.34 -1.43 -0.44
CA ASN A 21 16.65 -2.25 0.74
C ASN A 21 15.98 -1.73 2.03
N LYS A 22 14.67 -1.48 1.98
CA LYS A 22 13.91 -0.85 3.07
C LYS A 22 12.59 -1.55 3.36
N TYR A 23 12.25 -1.62 4.64
CA TYR A 23 10.91 -2.00 5.10
C TYR A 23 10.05 -0.76 5.30
N SER A 24 8.76 -0.89 5.03
CA SER A 24 7.79 0.15 5.38
C SER A 24 6.42 -0.42 5.71
N VAL A 25 5.65 0.39 6.43
CA VAL A 25 4.23 0.14 6.68
C VAL A 25 3.44 0.75 5.54
N ILE A 26 2.64 -0.08 4.88
CA ILE A 26 1.93 0.27 3.65
C ILE A 26 0.41 0.22 3.91
N PRO A 27 -0.31 1.30 3.61
CA PRO A 27 -1.76 1.26 3.53
C PRO A 27 -2.24 0.33 2.41
N ASP A 28 -3.29 -0.44 2.67
CA ASP A 28 -3.99 -1.27 1.68
C ASP A 28 -4.30 -0.51 0.38
N ASN A 29 -4.80 0.72 0.47
CA ASN A 29 -5.16 1.54 -0.69
C ASN A 29 -3.96 2.09 -1.48
N TRP A 30 -2.74 1.87 -1.02
CA TRP A 30 -1.52 2.22 -1.77
C TRP A 30 -1.01 1.04 -2.58
N LEU A 31 -1.51 -0.17 -2.33
CA LEU A 31 -1.13 -1.36 -3.05
C LEU A 31 -2.02 -1.59 -4.26
N THR A 32 -1.40 -2.02 -5.34
CA THR A 32 -2.06 -2.63 -6.49
C THR A 32 -1.40 -3.96 -6.76
N THR A 33 -2.19 -4.92 -7.22
CA THR A 33 -1.69 -6.23 -7.62
C THR A 33 -1.76 -6.35 -9.13
N THR A 34 -0.75 -7.00 -9.71
CA THR A 34 -0.79 -7.48 -11.09
C THR A 34 -0.53 -8.97 -11.07
N GLY A 35 -1.38 -9.73 -11.75
CA GLY A 35 -1.21 -11.18 -11.88
C GLY A 35 -0.93 -11.53 -13.34
N ILE A 36 0.12 -12.31 -13.58
CA ILE A 36 0.31 -13.05 -14.83
C ILE A 36 0.48 -14.52 -14.46
N GLY A 37 -0.54 -15.33 -14.74
CA GLY A 37 -0.55 -16.75 -14.38
C GLY A 37 -0.75 -17.00 -12.88
N SER A 38 0.15 -17.77 -12.25
CA SER A 38 0.08 -18.16 -10.84
C SER A 38 0.82 -17.20 -9.88
N GLN A 39 1.47 -16.16 -10.41
CA GLN A 39 2.30 -15.27 -9.61
C GLN A 39 1.60 -13.91 -9.43
N THR A 40 1.46 -13.51 -8.17
CA THR A 40 0.94 -12.18 -7.80
C THR A 40 2.12 -11.26 -7.51
N GLU A 41 2.26 -10.23 -8.33
CA GLU A 41 3.19 -9.14 -8.08
C GLU A 41 2.48 -8.01 -7.35
N TYR A 42 3.12 -7.49 -6.31
CA TYR A 42 2.61 -6.35 -5.56
C TYR A 42 3.39 -5.09 -5.92
N TRP A 43 2.65 -4.02 -6.13
CA TRP A 43 3.19 -2.72 -6.47
C TRP A 43 2.60 -1.68 -5.52
N CYS A 44 3.43 -0.79 -5.02
CA CYS A 44 3.03 0.24 -4.07
C CYS A 44 3.18 1.63 -4.68
N LYS A 45 2.12 2.44 -4.63
CA LYS A 45 2.21 3.87 -4.91
C LYS A 45 2.80 4.59 -3.70
N TRP A 46 3.92 5.28 -3.93
CA TRP A 46 4.62 6.04 -2.88
C TRP A 46 4.73 7.52 -3.26
N PRO A 47 4.42 8.44 -2.33
CA PRO A 47 4.60 9.86 -2.58
C PRO A 47 6.08 10.23 -2.72
N THR A 48 6.37 11.19 -3.59
CA THR A 48 7.71 11.80 -3.74
C THR A 48 8.13 12.66 -2.55
N LYS A 49 7.20 12.94 -1.63
CA LYS A 49 7.44 13.72 -0.41
C LYS A 49 7.49 12.82 0.81
N HIS A 50 8.03 13.36 1.90
CA HIS A 50 8.14 12.67 3.18
C HIS A 50 6.78 12.09 3.64
N VAL A 51 6.74 10.77 3.88
CA VAL A 51 5.56 10.08 4.40
C VAL A 51 5.47 10.32 5.89
N THR A 52 4.32 10.77 6.36
CA THR A 52 4.05 10.95 7.80
C THR A 52 3.22 9.78 8.32
N ALA A 53 3.34 9.46 9.60
CA ALA A 53 2.50 8.44 10.24
C ALA A 53 1.00 8.72 10.03
N THR A 54 0.59 9.99 10.06
CA THR A 54 -0.80 10.40 9.81
C THR A 54 -1.26 10.05 8.40
N MET A 55 -0.40 10.12 7.37
CA MET A 55 -0.75 9.72 6.01
C MET A 55 -1.04 8.22 5.93
N ILE A 56 -0.27 7.41 6.64
CA ILE A 56 -0.41 5.96 6.71
C ILE A 56 -1.69 5.59 7.47
N ILE A 57 -1.84 6.10 8.71
CA ILE A 57 -3.00 5.84 9.57
C ILE A 57 -4.31 6.24 8.89
N LYS A 58 -4.33 7.38 8.19
CA LYS A 58 -5.53 7.87 7.49
C LYS A 58 -5.72 7.28 6.10
N ARG A 59 -4.88 6.33 5.66
CA ARG A 59 -4.93 5.72 4.33
C ARG A 59 -5.07 6.77 3.24
N LYS A 60 -4.20 7.80 3.26
CA LYS A 60 -4.34 8.95 2.37
C LYS A 60 -4.44 8.49 0.91
N GLN A 61 -5.45 8.97 0.16
CA GLN A 61 -5.62 8.52 -1.22
C GLN A 61 -4.38 8.79 -2.10
N PRO A 62 -3.88 7.80 -2.86
CA PRO A 62 -2.79 8.00 -3.79
C PRO A 62 -3.10 9.06 -4.84
N HIS A 63 -2.13 9.92 -5.12
CA HIS A 63 -2.25 10.91 -6.19
C HIS A 63 -1.74 10.32 -7.51
N PRO A 64 -2.27 10.71 -8.69
CA PRO A 64 -1.76 10.26 -9.99
C PRO A 64 -0.27 10.54 -10.22
N SER A 65 0.29 11.55 -9.55
CA SER A 65 1.72 11.90 -9.63
C SER A 65 2.63 11.09 -8.71
N TRP A 66 2.10 10.15 -7.93
CA TRP A 66 2.92 9.27 -7.10
C TRP A 66 3.56 8.20 -7.97
N ASN A 67 4.81 7.88 -7.68
CA ASN A 67 5.52 6.82 -8.37
C ASN A 67 5.06 5.46 -7.83
N THR A 68 5.17 4.44 -8.66
CA THR A 68 4.83 3.06 -8.31
C THR A 68 6.12 2.25 -8.21
N PHE A 69 6.26 1.48 -7.14
CA PHE A 69 7.45 0.69 -6.84
C PHE A 69 7.07 -0.78 -6.64
N PRO A 70 7.85 -1.74 -7.14
CA PRO A 70 7.63 -3.15 -6.80
C PRO A 70 7.89 -3.35 -5.31
N VAL A 71 7.07 -4.17 -4.67
CA VAL A 71 7.18 -4.44 -3.23
C VAL A 71 6.91 -5.91 -2.94
N LYS A 72 7.64 -6.49 -1.99
CA LYS A 72 7.35 -7.81 -1.43
C LYS A 72 6.54 -7.63 -0.16
N ILE A 73 5.40 -8.33 -0.06
CA ILE A 73 4.62 -8.36 1.17
C ILE A 73 5.27 -9.35 2.14
N ILE A 74 5.59 -8.86 3.33
CA ILE A 74 6.23 -9.63 4.39
C ILE A 74 5.19 -10.14 5.37
N GLU A 75 4.27 -9.26 5.80
CA GLU A 75 3.23 -9.61 6.78
C GLU A 75 2.01 -8.69 6.64
N ILE A 76 0.84 -9.21 7.00
CA ILE A 76 -0.45 -8.50 7.02
C ILE A 76 -1.12 -8.77 8.38
N PHE A 77 -1.49 -7.72 9.12
CA PHE A 77 -2.17 -7.79 10.42
C PHE A 77 -3.64 -7.34 10.36
#